data_AF-A0A819A163-F1
#
_entry.id   AF-A0A819A163-F1
#
_cell.length_a   1.000
_cell.length_b   1.000
_cell.length_c   1.000
_cell.angle_alpha   90.00
_cell.angle_beta   90.00
_cell.angle_gamma   90.00
#
_symmetry.space_group_name_H-M   'P 1'
#
loop_
_entity.id
_entity.type
_entity.pdbx_description
1 polymer ?
#
loop_
_entity_poly.entity_id
_entity_poly.type
_entity_poly.pdbx_seq_one_letter_code
_entity_poly.pdbx_strand_id
1 'polypeptide(L)'
;MDKLELFCGDTVKLKGKKRRETICIALFDDTCRDNRIRVHQVVQNNLRVRPGDIISIQGCPHVKYGTRIHVLPIEDTVNDTVGNLLQEYLQPYFLDAYRPVSVGDMFFARKGTRAVEFKVIETEPNPYCIVAPETVIYCEGEPIKREMDEMLIDEISFDDIGGLKDIKQQMKDFIQCQMEHQELYQKFGMAPPRGVLLYGPSGCGKFLLLSSKIKQYVGCKGKTMLVKALANECDVNFISIKGSELLSISIDDIEDGVRDIFNKARQTAPCILLIDELNCACKTRE
;
A
#
# COMPACT_ATOMS: atom_id res chain seq x y z
N MET A 1 -2.25 25.99 -9.55
CA MET A 1 -1.46 25.47 -10.69
C MET A 1 -0.18 26.27 -10.83
N ASP A 2 -0.26 27.60 -10.91
CA ASP A 2 0.91 28.50 -11.05
C ASP A 2 2.01 28.29 -10.00
N LYS A 3 1.65 28.14 -8.72
CA LYS A 3 2.63 27.88 -7.64
C LYS A 3 3.42 26.58 -7.80
N LEU A 4 2.85 25.60 -8.51
CA LEU A 4 3.47 24.30 -8.74
C LEU A 4 4.06 24.19 -10.15
N GLU A 5 4.04 25.29 -10.93
CA GLU A 5 4.48 25.33 -12.33
C GLU A 5 3.80 24.27 -13.20
N LEU A 6 2.53 23.97 -12.90
CA LEU A 6 1.71 23.01 -13.65
C LEU A 6 0.79 23.72 -14.63
N PHE A 7 0.69 23.18 -15.84
CA PHE A 7 -0.22 23.64 -16.89
C PHE A 7 -1.42 22.70 -17.05
N CYS A 8 -2.49 23.20 -17.68
CA CYS A 8 -3.65 22.40 -18.01
C CYS A 8 -3.29 21.35 -19.06
N GLY A 9 -3.54 20.08 -18.75
CA GLY A 9 -3.15 18.95 -19.60
C GLY A 9 -1.87 18.26 -19.16
N ASP A 10 -1.12 18.82 -18.20
CA ASP A 10 0.11 18.18 -17.71
C ASP A 10 -0.19 16.88 -16.97
N THR A 11 0.66 15.88 -17.18
CA THR A 11 0.68 14.67 -16.38
C THR A 11 1.28 14.93 -15.01
N VAL A 12 0.53 14.57 -13.97
CA VAL A 12 0.92 14.71 -12.58
C VAL A 12 0.90 13.36 -11.87
N LYS A 13 1.89 13.16 -11.02
CA LYS A 13 1.98 12.03 -10.12
C LYS A 13 1.35 12.41 -8.78
N LEU A 14 0.34 11.64 -8.37
CA LEU A 14 -0.31 11.78 -7.07
C LEU A 14 0.21 10.68 -6.14
N LYS A 15 0.59 11.07 -4.92
CA LYS A 15 0.94 10.12 -3.85
C LYS A 15 -0.10 10.20 -2.74
N GLY A 16 -0.69 9.05 -2.44
CA GLY A 16 -1.72 8.86 -1.42
C GLY A 16 -1.19 8.19 -0.17
N LYS A 17 -2.06 7.46 0.51
CA LYS A 17 -1.71 6.66 1.71
C LYS A 17 -1.23 5.27 1.28
N LYS A 18 -0.58 4.54 2.20
CA LYS A 18 -0.19 3.13 2.02
C LYS A 18 0.67 2.90 0.75
N ARG A 19 1.61 3.81 0.47
CA ARG A 19 2.54 3.77 -0.68
C ARG A 19 1.84 3.70 -2.05
N ARG A 20 0.57 4.10 -2.11
CA ARG A 20 -0.17 4.11 -3.38
C ARG A 20 0.12 5.40 -4.12
N GLU A 21 0.53 5.22 -5.37
CA GLU A 21 0.80 6.29 -6.31
C GLU A 21 -0.04 6.04 -7.56
N THR A 22 -0.49 7.10 -8.21
CA THR A 22 -1.17 7.03 -9.50
C THR A 22 -0.84 8.26 -10.33
N ILE A 23 -1.00 8.15 -11.64
CA ILE A 23 -0.80 9.27 -12.58
C ILE A 23 -2.15 9.78 -13.04
N CYS A 24 -2.28 11.10 -13.06
CA CYS A 24 -3.47 11.80 -13.50
C CYS A 24 -3.09 12.94 -14.45
N ILE A 25 -4.09 13.48 -15.14
CA ILE A 25 -3.95 14.70 -15.92
C ILE A 25 -4.49 15.85 -15.07
N ALA A 26 -3.71 16.92 -14.94
CA ALA A 26 -4.11 18.10 -14.20
C ALA A 26 -4.97 19.00 -15.10
N LEU A 27 -6.19 19.31 -14.63
CA LEU A 27 -7.10 20.23 -15.30
C LEU A 27 -7.37 21.44 -14.41
N PHE A 28 -7.50 22.60 -15.03
CA PHE A 28 -7.85 23.83 -14.32
C PHE A 28 -9.35 23.83 -13.99
N ASP A 29 -9.68 24.18 -12.75
CA ASP A 29 -11.06 24.34 -12.25
C ASP A 29 -11.11 25.61 -11.39
N ASP A 30 -11.84 26.62 -11.85
CA ASP A 30 -12.03 27.90 -11.19
C ASP A 30 -12.87 27.81 -9.90
N THR A 31 -13.67 26.75 -9.76
CA THR A 31 -14.48 26.49 -8.57
C THR A 31 -13.72 25.77 -7.46
N CYS A 32 -12.47 25.34 -7.72
CA CYS A 32 -11.63 24.67 -6.73
C CYS A 32 -10.78 25.68 -5.96
N ARG A 33 -10.80 25.58 -4.61
CA ARG A 33 -9.95 26.42 -3.76
C ARG A 33 -8.48 26.02 -3.92
N ASP A 34 -7.56 26.98 -3.80
CA ASP A 34 -6.11 26.81 -3.98
C ASP A 34 -5.48 25.63 -3.21
N ASN A 35 -5.97 25.35 -1.99
CA ASN A 35 -5.43 24.29 -1.13
C ASN A 35 -6.21 22.97 -1.23
N ARG A 36 -6.99 22.78 -2.31
CA ARG A 36 -7.78 21.57 -2.54
C ARG A 36 -7.57 21.06 -3.94
N ILE A 37 -7.73 19.76 -4.10
CA ILE A 37 -7.78 19.08 -5.37
C ILE A 37 -9.07 18.28 -5.47
N ARG A 38 -9.70 18.29 -6.65
CA ARG A 38 -10.83 17.41 -6.96
C ARG A 38 -10.32 16.21 -7.72
N VAL A 39 -10.59 15.03 -7.18
CA VAL A 39 -10.26 13.74 -7.80
C VAL A 39 -11.49 12.87 -7.83
N HIS A 40 -11.66 12.11 -8.91
CA HIS A 40 -12.74 11.15 -9.06
C HIS A 40 -12.64 10.04 -7.99
N GLN A 41 -13.76 9.43 -7.61
CA GLN A 41 -13.79 8.39 -6.56
C GLN A 41 -12.87 7.20 -6.86
N VAL A 42 -12.69 6.86 -8.14
CA VAL A 42 -11.75 5.81 -8.59
C VAL A 42 -10.31 6.15 -8.19
N VAL A 43 -9.89 7.40 -8.40
CA VAL A 43 -8.55 7.87 -8.02
C VAL A 43 -8.39 7.89 -6.49
N GLN A 44 -9.43 8.29 -5.75
CA GLN A 44 -9.42 8.25 -4.28
C GLN A 44 -9.24 6.81 -3.77
N ASN A 45 -9.95 5.86 -4.38
CA ASN A 45 -9.82 4.44 -4.06
C ASN A 45 -8.42 3.94 -4.35
N ASN A 46 -7.86 4.22 -5.53
CA ASN A 46 -6.50 3.80 -5.91
C ASN A 46 -5.45 4.36 -4.93
N LEU A 47 -5.56 5.63 -4.56
CA LEU A 47 -4.70 6.31 -3.59
C LEU A 47 -4.98 5.96 -2.12
N ARG A 48 -6.06 5.20 -1.86
CA ARG A 48 -6.54 4.83 -0.50
C ARG A 48 -6.78 6.04 0.41
N VAL A 49 -7.34 7.11 -0.16
CA VAL A 49 -7.63 8.37 0.55
C VAL A 49 -9.13 8.63 0.64
N ARG A 50 -9.53 9.39 1.66
CA ARG A 50 -10.90 9.87 1.85
C ARG A 50 -11.00 11.38 1.59
N PRO A 51 -12.21 11.92 1.33
CA PRO A 51 -12.39 13.36 1.26
C PRO A 51 -11.89 14.05 2.53
N GLY A 52 -10.95 15.00 2.36
CA GLY A 52 -10.31 15.72 3.46
C GLY A 52 -8.90 15.25 3.81
N ASP A 53 -8.46 14.09 3.29
CA ASP A 53 -7.07 13.65 3.40
C ASP A 53 -6.14 14.54 2.55
N ILE A 54 -4.89 14.66 3.01
CA ILE A 54 -3.83 15.39 2.32
C ILE A 54 -3.10 14.42 1.38
N ILE A 55 -2.86 14.86 0.14
CA ILE A 55 -2.08 14.12 -0.86
C ILE A 55 -0.95 14.98 -1.39
N SER A 56 0.13 14.34 -1.84
CA SER A 56 1.25 15.02 -2.50
C SER A 56 1.04 14.99 -4.02
N ILE A 57 1.34 16.11 -4.68
CA ILE A 57 1.24 16.28 -6.13
C ILE A 57 2.62 16.64 -6.65
N GLN A 58 3.07 15.97 -7.71
CA GLN A 58 4.34 16.26 -8.37
C GLN A 58 4.14 16.25 -9.89
N GLY A 59 4.68 17.25 -10.60
CA GLY A 59 4.71 17.24 -12.07
C GLY A 59 5.49 16.03 -12.59
N CYS A 60 4.95 15.35 -13.59
CA CYS A 60 5.58 14.19 -14.21
C CYS A 60 5.56 14.36 -15.74
N PRO A 61 6.46 15.18 -16.31
CA PRO A 61 6.46 15.49 -17.75
C PRO A 61 7.03 14.35 -18.61
N HIS A 62 7.68 13.35 -18.01
CA HIS A 62 8.40 12.28 -18.74
C HIS A 62 7.62 10.97 -18.87
N VAL A 63 6.29 11.00 -18.78
CA VAL A 63 5.47 9.80 -18.97
C VAL A 63 5.49 9.42 -20.45
N LYS A 64 5.97 8.21 -20.74
CA LYS A 64 6.06 7.69 -22.10
C LYS A 64 4.73 7.04 -22.53
N TYR A 65 4.51 6.97 -23.84
CA TYR A 65 3.45 6.13 -24.41
C TYR A 65 3.74 4.66 -24.13
N GLY A 66 2.70 3.92 -23.78
CA GLY A 66 2.78 2.50 -23.50
C GLY A 66 2.94 1.69 -24.78
N THR A 67 3.83 0.70 -24.78
CA THR A 67 3.88 -0.32 -25.83
C THR A 67 2.82 -1.40 -25.60
N ARG A 68 2.70 -1.85 -24.34
CA ARG A 68 1.67 -2.80 -23.92
C ARG A 68 1.17 -2.54 -22.51
N ILE A 69 -0.09 -2.89 -22.27
CA ILE A 69 -0.66 -2.96 -20.92
C ILE A 69 -1.38 -4.30 -20.74
N HIS A 70 -1.26 -4.88 -19.55
CA HIS A 70 -2.01 -6.07 -19.17
C HIS A 70 -3.02 -5.71 -18.09
N VAL A 71 -4.29 -5.92 -18.39
CA VAL A 71 -5.40 -5.61 -17.50
C VAL A 71 -6.25 -6.86 -17.31
N LEU A 72 -6.66 -7.15 -16.09
CA LEU A 72 -7.54 -8.28 -15.82
C LEU A 72 -8.82 -7.79 -15.14
N PRO A 73 -9.96 -8.40 -15.48
CA PRO A 73 -11.22 -8.01 -14.89
C PRO A 73 -11.39 -8.65 -13.50
N ILE A 74 -12.25 -8.05 -12.69
CA ILE A 74 -12.59 -8.57 -11.36
C ILE A 74 -13.77 -9.55 -11.45
N GLU A 75 -13.60 -10.78 -10.96
CA GLU A 75 -14.54 -11.90 -11.09
C GLU A 75 -16.00 -11.50 -10.78
N ASP A 76 -16.22 -10.84 -9.64
CA ASP A 76 -17.54 -10.38 -9.18
C ASP A 76 -18.30 -9.51 -10.19
N THR A 77 -17.57 -8.82 -11.06
CA THR A 77 -18.14 -7.90 -12.07
C THR A 77 -18.30 -8.55 -13.45
N VAL A 78 -17.72 -9.73 -13.64
CA VAL A 78 -17.67 -10.43 -14.93
C VAL A 78 -18.74 -11.52 -15.04
N ASN A 79 -19.22 -12.06 -13.91
CA ASN A 79 -20.07 -13.26 -13.85
C ASN A 79 -21.30 -13.26 -14.79
N ASP A 80 -21.85 -12.10 -15.15
CA ASP A 80 -23.02 -11.98 -16.06
C ASP A 80 -22.68 -11.41 -17.46
N THR A 81 -21.40 -11.30 -17.81
CA THR A 81 -20.95 -10.64 -19.04
C THR A 81 -20.72 -11.64 -20.16
N VAL A 82 -21.55 -11.56 -21.21
CA VAL A 82 -21.38 -12.30 -22.46
C VAL A 82 -20.79 -11.34 -23.48
N GLY A 83 -19.54 -11.55 -23.91
CA GLY A 83 -18.89 -10.72 -24.92
C GLY A 83 -17.38 -10.61 -24.77
N ASN A 84 -16.71 -10.06 -25.79
CA ASN A 84 -15.28 -9.79 -25.75
C ASN A 84 -15.00 -8.53 -24.93
N LEU A 85 -14.48 -8.69 -23.71
CA LEU A 85 -14.21 -7.62 -22.75
C LEU A 85 -13.33 -6.49 -23.36
N LEU A 86 -12.39 -6.87 -24.22
CA LEU A 86 -11.47 -5.94 -24.86
C LEU A 86 -12.20 -4.95 -25.77
N GLN A 87 -13.00 -5.46 -26.71
CA GLN A 87 -13.69 -4.63 -27.71
C GLN A 87 -14.87 -3.88 -27.12
N GLU A 88 -15.54 -4.49 -26.14
CA GLU A 88 -16.79 -3.97 -25.61
C GLU A 88 -16.62 -2.92 -24.51
N TYR A 89 -15.56 -3.03 -23.71
CA TYR A 89 -15.33 -2.18 -22.54
C TYR A 89 -14.03 -1.39 -22.65
N LEU A 90 -12.90 -2.05 -22.92
CA LEU A 90 -11.58 -1.43 -22.86
C LEU A 90 -11.31 -0.50 -24.06
N GLN A 91 -11.62 -0.94 -25.28
CA GLN A 91 -11.43 -0.11 -26.48
C GLN A 91 -12.21 1.21 -26.39
N PRO A 92 -13.54 1.24 -26.11
CA PRO A 92 -14.27 2.50 -25.94
C PRO A 92 -13.77 3.36 -24.79
N TYR A 93 -13.21 2.75 -23.74
CA TYR A 93 -12.70 3.46 -22.57
C TYR A 93 -11.40 4.23 -22.86
N PHE A 94 -10.51 3.64 -23.67
CA PHE A 94 -9.20 4.22 -24.02
C PHE A 94 -9.17 4.96 -25.36
N LEU A 95 -10.20 4.79 -26.21
CA LEU A 95 -10.28 5.42 -27.53
C LEU A 95 -10.08 6.94 -27.45
N ASP A 96 -9.03 7.44 -28.11
CA ASP A 96 -8.63 8.84 -28.23
C ASP A 96 -8.52 9.63 -26.90
N ALA A 97 -8.40 8.91 -25.79
CA ALA A 97 -8.45 9.52 -24.46
C ALA A 97 -7.07 9.78 -23.85
N TYR A 98 -6.00 9.17 -24.39
CA TYR A 98 -4.62 9.30 -23.91
C TYR A 98 -4.51 9.18 -22.37
N ARG A 99 -5.22 8.21 -21.80
CA ARG A 99 -5.33 8.08 -20.34
C ARG A 99 -4.01 7.55 -19.76
N PRO A 100 -3.45 8.19 -18.72
CA PRO A 100 -2.37 7.60 -17.97
C PRO A 100 -2.89 6.46 -17.10
N VAL A 101 -2.12 5.38 -17.01
CA VAL A 101 -2.39 4.23 -16.15
C VAL A 101 -1.12 3.86 -15.39
N SER A 102 -1.29 3.39 -14.15
CA SER A 102 -0.21 2.88 -13.31
C SER A 102 -0.48 1.43 -12.94
N VAL A 103 0.59 0.65 -12.75
CA VAL A 103 0.50 -0.72 -12.25
C VAL A 103 -0.23 -0.75 -10.91
N GLY A 104 -1.24 -1.60 -10.81
CA GLY A 104 -2.09 -1.76 -9.63
C GLY A 104 -3.31 -0.83 -9.58
N ASP A 105 -3.48 0.09 -10.55
CA ASP A 105 -4.68 0.91 -10.64
C ASP A 105 -5.93 0.05 -10.90
N MET A 106 -7.02 0.38 -10.19
CA MET A 106 -8.35 -0.14 -10.45
C MET A 106 -9.17 0.90 -11.20
N PHE A 107 -9.97 0.49 -12.17
CA PHE A 107 -10.89 1.39 -12.86
C PHE A 107 -12.15 0.67 -13.35
N PHE A 108 -13.21 1.43 -13.59
CA PHE A 108 -14.47 0.92 -14.14
C PHE A 108 -14.60 1.32 -15.61
N ALA A 109 -14.83 0.34 -16.48
CA ALA A 109 -15.28 0.57 -17.85
C ALA A 109 -16.77 0.24 -17.95
N ARG A 110 -17.52 1.06 -18.67
CA ARG A 110 -18.99 0.97 -18.75
C ARG A 110 -19.45 0.72 -20.18
N LYS A 111 -20.44 -0.16 -20.32
CA LYS A 111 -21.20 -0.38 -21.56
C LYS A 111 -22.69 -0.41 -21.23
N GLY A 112 -23.41 0.63 -21.66
CA GLY A 112 -24.83 0.80 -21.31
C GLY A 112 -25.02 0.90 -19.80
N THR A 113 -25.78 -0.03 -19.22
CA THR A 113 -26.05 -0.12 -17.77
C THR A 113 -25.04 -0.98 -17.01
N ARG A 114 -24.16 -1.71 -17.71
CA ARG A 114 -23.18 -2.61 -17.10
C ARG A 114 -21.85 -1.91 -16.90
N ALA A 115 -21.23 -2.18 -15.76
CA ALA A 115 -19.90 -1.69 -15.41
C ALA A 115 -19.03 -2.88 -15.00
N VAL A 116 -17.88 -3.03 -15.66
CA VAL A 116 -16.88 -4.05 -15.33
C VAL A 116 -15.69 -3.33 -14.70
N GLU A 117 -15.18 -3.89 -13.61
CA GLU A 117 -14.00 -3.39 -12.92
C GLU A 117 -12.77 -4.11 -13.44
N PHE A 118 -11.72 -3.37 -13.73
CA PHE A 118 -10.44 -3.87 -14.22
C PHE A 118 -9.31 -3.43 -13.31
N LYS A 119 -8.31 -4.30 -13.15
CA LYS A 119 -7.03 -4.01 -12.50
C LYS A 119 -5.91 -3.99 -13.52
N VAL A 120 -5.07 -2.97 -13.48
CA VAL A 120 -3.82 -2.95 -14.24
C VAL A 120 -2.81 -3.87 -13.54
N ILE A 121 -2.45 -4.97 -14.18
CA ILE A 121 -1.46 -5.92 -13.66
C ILE A 121 -0.05 -5.49 -14.02
N GLU A 122 0.14 -5.08 -15.27
CA GLU A 122 1.45 -4.72 -15.80
C GLU A 122 1.35 -3.62 -16.85
N THR A 123 2.37 -2.78 -16.91
CA THR A 123 2.53 -1.75 -17.96
C THR A 123 3.93 -1.82 -18.52
N GLU A 124 4.06 -1.59 -19.82
CA GLU A 124 5.33 -1.29 -20.46
C GLU A 124 5.26 0.10 -21.10
N PRO A 125 6.11 1.05 -20.67
CA PRO A 125 7.08 0.94 -19.57
C PRO A 125 6.46 0.82 -18.16
N ASN A 126 7.19 0.22 -17.23
CA ASN A 126 6.83 0.06 -15.81
C ASN A 126 7.36 1.27 -15.00
N PRO A 127 6.64 1.82 -14.00
CA PRO A 127 5.35 1.38 -13.45
C PRO A 127 4.12 2.12 -13.99
N TYR A 128 4.28 3.01 -14.96
CA TYR A 128 3.18 3.79 -15.52
C TYR A 128 3.45 4.17 -16.97
N CYS A 129 2.38 4.32 -17.74
CA CYS A 129 2.44 4.75 -19.13
C CYS A 129 1.14 5.46 -19.56
N ILE A 130 1.18 6.18 -20.67
CA ILE A 130 -0.02 6.72 -21.34
C ILE A 130 -0.49 5.70 -22.37
N VAL A 131 -1.77 5.31 -22.29
CA VAL A 131 -2.39 4.42 -23.28
C VAL A 131 -2.70 5.23 -24.53
N ALA A 132 -1.91 5.00 -25.57
CA ALA A 132 -2.08 5.59 -26.90
C ALA A 132 -2.84 4.61 -27.83
N PRO A 133 -3.33 5.05 -29.00
CA PRO A 133 -3.99 4.16 -29.95
C PRO A 133 -3.11 2.98 -30.42
N GLU A 134 -1.79 3.14 -30.40
CA GLU A 134 -0.81 2.12 -30.77
C GLU A 134 -0.50 1.12 -29.63
N THR A 135 -0.93 1.42 -28.39
CA THR A 135 -0.67 0.58 -27.23
C THR A 135 -1.47 -0.72 -27.33
N VAL A 136 -0.79 -1.85 -27.22
CA VAL A 136 -1.45 -3.17 -27.23
C VAL A 136 -2.05 -3.45 -25.85
N ILE A 137 -3.36 -3.67 -25.80
CA ILE A 137 -4.09 -3.95 -24.56
C ILE A 137 -4.35 -5.46 -24.48
N TYR A 138 -3.73 -6.11 -23.50
CA TYR A 138 -3.95 -7.52 -23.19
C TYR A 138 -4.98 -7.66 -22.08
N CYS A 139 -6.00 -8.47 -22.31
CA CYS A 139 -7.06 -8.79 -21.34
C CYS A 139 -7.22 -10.31 -21.13
N GLU A 140 -6.22 -11.09 -21.52
CA GLU A 140 -6.23 -12.54 -21.41
C GLU A 140 -5.70 -12.98 -20.04
N GLY A 141 -6.42 -13.89 -19.38
CA GLY A 141 -6.07 -14.45 -18.08
C GLY A 141 -7.30 -14.83 -17.26
N GLU A 142 -7.07 -15.50 -16.13
CA GLU A 142 -8.13 -15.77 -15.16
C GLU A 142 -8.58 -14.45 -14.51
N PRO A 143 -9.90 -14.22 -14.35
CA PRO A 143 -10.40 -13.06 -13.62
C PRO A 143 -9.81 -13.01 -12.22
N ILE A 144 -9.46 -11.82 -11.77
CA ILE A 144 -8.97 -11.64 -10.41
C ILE A 144 -10.16 -11.79 -9.49
N LYS A 145 -10.14 -12.83 -8.66
CA LYS A 145 -11.13 -12.97 -7.61
C LYS A 145 -11.04 -11.78 -6.69
N ARG A 146 -12.18 -11.21 -6.28
CA ARG A 146 -12.21 -10.51 -5.00
C ARG A 146 -12.25 -11.56 -3.90
N GLU A 147 -11.25 -12.45 -3.88
CA GLU A 147 -10.85 -12.95 -2.59
C GLU A 147 -10.62 -11.68 -1.74
N MET A 148 -11.11 -11.67 -0.50
CA MET A 148 -10.59 -10.73 0.47
C MET A 148 -9.12 -11.08 0.58
N ASP A 149 -8.33 -10.58 -0.39
CA ASP A 149 -6.92 -10.87 -0.59
C ASP A 149 -6.37 -10.82 0.80
N GLU A 150 -5.80 -11.95 1.23
CA GLU A 150 -4.99 -12.06 2.42
C GLU A 150 -4.29 -10.73 2.58
N MET A 151 -4.74 -9.90 3.54
CA MET A 151 -4.42 -8.48 3.56
C MET A 151 -2.95 -8.34 3.21
N LEU A 152 -2.65 -7.89 1.98
CA LEU A 152 -1.30 -7.55 1.61
C LEU A 152 -0.85 -6.65 2.75
N ILE A 153 0.31 -6.97 3.31
CA ILE A 153 0.84 -6.40 4.55
C ILE A 153 0.68 -4.86 4.57
N ASP A 154 0.62 -4.25 3.39
CA ASP A 154 0.29 -2.87 3.01
C ASP A 154 -1.10 -2.30 3.39
N GLU A 155 -2.07 -3.08 3.88
CA GLU A 155 -3.45 -2.61 4.03
C GLU A 155 -3.82 -2.02 5.40
N ILE A 156 -2.95 -2.04 6.41
CA ILE A 156 -3.26 -1.44 7.72
C ILE A 156 -2.57 -0.08 7.83
N SER A 157 -3.32 0.96 8.22
CA SER A 157 -2.80 2.29 8.55
C SER A 157 -3.11 2.68 10.00
N PHE A 158 -2.48 3.75 10.50
CA PHE A 158 -2.81 4.24 11.85
C PHE A 158 -4.25 4.71 11.99
N ASP A 159 -4.91 5.11 10.91
CA ASP A 159 -6.33 5.48 10.89
C ASP A 159 -7.24 4.28 11.16
N ASP A 160 -6.78 3.07 10.83
CA ASP A 160 -7.52 1.82 11.06
C ASP A 160 -7.47 1.39 12.54
N ILE A 161 -6.61 2.02 13.35
CA ILE A 161 -6.37 1.70 14.76
C ILE A 161 -6.95 2.79 15.65
N GLY A 162 -7.99 2.51 16.43
CA GLY A 162 -8.50 3.46 17.43
C GLY A 162 -7.55 3.66 18.62
N GLY A 163 -7.41 4.90 19.10
CA GLY A 163 -6.69 5.23 20.36
C GLY A 163 -5.16 5.31 20.25
N LEU A 164 -4.49 5.22 21.41
CA LEU A 164 -3.03 5.14 21.59
C LEU A 164 -2.22 6.25 20.88
N LYS A 165 -2.73 7.49 20.86
CA LYS A 165 -2.09 8.63 20.17
C LYS A 165 -0.63 8.82 20.61
N ASP A 166 -0.39 8.80 21.91
CA ASP A 166 0.96 9.01 22.47
C ASP A 166 1.93 7.90 22.06
N ILE A 167 1.48 6.64 22.10
CA ILE A 167 2.30 5.48 21.71
C ILE A 167 2.59 5.50 20.21
N LYS A 168 1.58 5.81 19.37
CA LYS A 168 1.77 5.94 17.93
C LYS A 168 2.82 7.00 17.60
N GLN A 169 2.74 8.16 18.27
CA GLN A 169 3.70 9.24 18.09
C GLN A 169 5.10 8.82 18.54
N GLN A 170 5.24 8.25 19.74
CA GLN A 170 6.53 7.75 20.25
C GLN A 170 7.18 6.72 19.32
N MET A 171 6.39 5.79 18.77
CA MET A 171 6.87 4.80 17.81
C MET A 171 7.33 5.43 16.51
N LYS A 172 6.56 6.39 15.99
CA LYS A 172 6.90 7.13 14.77
C LYS A 172 8.18 7.93 14.94
N ASP A 173 8.27 8.69 16.02
CA ASP A 173 9.46 9.48 16.36
C ASP A 173 10.69 8.58 16.55
N PHE A 174 10.51 7.42 17.18
CA PHE A 174 11.58 6.43 17.35
C PHE A 174 12.13 5.98 16.00
N ILE A 175 11.28 5.51 15.08
CA ILE A 175 11.73 5.03 13.77
C ILE A 175 12.30 6.16 12.93
N GLN A 176 11.64 7.31 12.90
CA GLN A 176 12.08 8.46 12.11
C GLN A 176 13.44 8.96 12.60
N CYS A 177 13.65 9.02 13.93
CA CYS A 177 14.95 9.35 14.51
C CYS A 177 16.05 8.34 14.12
N GLN A 178 15.72 7.04 14.08
CA GLN A 178 16.67 6.01 13.64
C GLN A 178 17.09 6.17 12.17
N MET A 179 16.16 6.56 11.30
CA MET A 179 16.44 6.70 9.86
C MET A 179 17.11 8.03 9.51
N GLU A 180 16.65 9.15 10.08
CA GLU A 180 17.12 10.49 9.73
C GLU A 180 18.40 10.89 10.46
N HIS A 181 18.61 10.41 11.70
CA HIS A 181 19.68 10.91 12.57
C HIS A 181 20.82 9.91 12.81
N GLN A 182 21.00 8.94 11.91
CA GLN A 182 22.06 7.94 12.03
C GLN A 182 23.46 8.58 12.13
N GLU A 183 23.69 9.71 11.45
CA GLU A 183 24.93 10.48 11.54
C GLU A 183 25.17 11.13 12.91
N LEU A 184 24.11 11.56 13.60
CA LEU A 184 24.25 12.14 14.95
C LEU A 184 24.76 11.09 15.93
N TYR A 185 24.21 9.88 15.89
CA TYR A 185 24.68 8.77 16.71
C TYR A 185 26.16 8.44 16.45
N GLN A 186 26.60 8.47 15.19
CA GLN A 186 28.01 8.27 14.84
C GLN A 186 28.89 9.41 15.36
N LYS A 187 28.46 10.68 15.23
CA LYS A 187 29.19 11.86 15.72
C LYS A 187 29.37 11.87 17.24
N PHE A 188 28.36 11.42 17.98
CA PHE A 188 28.40 11.34 19.44
C PHE A 188 28.96 10.01 19.98
N GLY A 189 29.35 9.07 19.10
CA GLY A 189 29.85 7.75 19.50
C GLY A 189 28.82 6.89 20.25
N MET A 190 27.54 7.18 20.10
CA MET A 190 26.45 6.48 20.77
C MET A 190 25.81 5.46 19.82
N ALA A 191 25.54 4.26 20.30
CA ALA A 191 24.78 3.28 19.53
C ALA A 191 23.28 3.61 19.60
N PRO A 192 22.55 3.63 18.48
CA PRO A 192 21.12 3.82 18.53
C PRO A 192 20.42 2.65 19.23
N PRO A 193 19.30 2.89 19.95
CA PRO A 193 18.45 1.82 20.46
C PRO A 193 17.85 1.01 19.29
N ARG A 194 17.98 -0.31 19.32
CA ARG A 194 17.56 -1.23 18.23
C ARG A 194 16.33 -2.08 18.55
N GLY A 195 15.76 -1.95 19.75
CA GLY A 195 14.68 -2.82 20.20
C GLY A 195 13.61 -2.07 20.98
N VAL A 196 12.35 -2.42 20.72
CA VAL A 196 11.18 -1.89 21.43
C VAL A 196 10.36 -3.08 21.93
N LEU A 197 10.00 -3.08 23.21
CA LEU A 197 9.18 -4.13 23.81
C LEU A 197 7.76 -3.62 24.07
N LEU A 198 6.76 -4.29 23.48
CA LEU A 198 5.35 -3.93 23.64
C LEU A 198 4.66 -4.82 24.66
N TYR A 199 4.57 -4.35 25.90
CA TYR A 199 3.88 -5.04 27.00
C TYR A 199 2.52 -4.40 27.29
N GLY A 200 1.66 -5.12 28.02
CA GLY A 200 0.31 -4.68 28.37
C GLY A 200 -0.67 -5.86 28.51
N PRO A 201 -1.75 -5.71 29.29
CA PRO A 201 -2.67 -6.80 29.61
C PRO A 201 -3.42 -7.33 28.37
N SER A 202 -3.91 -8.56 28.44
CA SER A 202 -4.70 -9.17 27.37
C SER A 202 -5.97 -8.35 27.13
N GLY A 203 -6.23 -7.99 25.87
CA GLY A 203 -7.37 -7.14 25.51
C GLY A 203 -7.03 -5.66 25.28
N CYS A 204 -5.84 -5.16 25.65
CA CYS A 204 -5.31 -3.87 25.17
C CYS A 204 -5.02 -3.84 23.65
N GLY A 205 -5.44 -4.87 22.91
CA GLY A 205 -5.39 -4.95 21.46
C GLY A 205 -6.78 -5.19 20.83
N LYS A 206 -7.87 -5.17 21.62
CA LYS A 206 -9.26 -5.26 21.12
C LYS A 206 -9.80 -3.89 20.68
N PHE A 207 -8.89 -2.99 20.31
CA PHE A 207 -9.20 -1.61 19.98
C PHE A 207 -10.05 -1.55 18.72
N LEU A 208 -11.08 -0.69 18.76
CA LEU A 208 -12.09 -0.53 17.71
C LEU A 208 -11.40 -0.42 16.35
N LEU A 209 -11.55 -1.48 15.56
CA LEU A 209 -11.43 -1.39 14.12
C LEU A 209 -12.59 -0.50 13.67
N LEU A 210 -12.27 0.76 13.37
CA LEU A 210 -13.25 1.73 12.87
C LEU A 210 -13.84 1.29 11.52
N SER A 211 -13.22 0.29 10.87
CA SER A 211 -13.69 -0.30 9.63
C SER A 211 -14.42 -1.63 9.88
N SER A 212 -15.72 -1.65 9.56
CA SER A 212 -16.58 -2.85 9.58
C SER A 212 -16.03 -3.99 8.71
N LYS A 213 -15.11 -3.71 7.77
CA LYS A 213 -14.45 -4.73 6.93
C LYS A 213 -13.45 -5.60 7.69
N ILE A 214 -12.94 -5.15 8.85
CA ILE A 214 -11.88 -5.87 9.60
C ILE A 214 -12.48 -6.70 10.76
N LYS A 215 -13.81 -6.67 10.95
CA LYS A 215 -14.52 -7.38 12.05
C LYS A 215 -14.35 -8.91 12.03
N GLN A 216 -13.90 -9.52 10.94
CA GLN A 216 -13.76 -10.98 10.83
C GLN A 216 -12.39 -11.50 11.31
N TYR A 217 -11.40 -10.63 11.54
CA TYR A 217 -10.06 -11.01 12.00
C TYR A 217 -9.87 -10.87 13.52
N VAL A 218 -10.91 -11.21 14.31
CA VAL A 218 -10.93 -11.20 15.80
C VAL A 218 -10.13 -12.40 16.37
N GLY A 219 -8.93 -12.58 15.84
CA GLY A 219 -7.90 -13.50 16.35
C GLY A 219 -6.50 -12.86 16.41
N CYS A 220 -6.26 -11.72 15.73
CA CYS A 220 -4.97 -11.05 15.75
C CYS A 220 -4.89 -10.00 16.86
N LYS A 221 -3.92 -10.16 17.77
CA LYS A 221 -3.64 -9.26 18.89
C LYS A 221 -3.34 -7.84 18.35
N GLY A 222 -4.06 -6.80 18.79
CA GLY A 222 -3.91 -5.43 18.25
C GLY A 222 -2.51 -4.80 18.30
N LYS A 223 -1.57 -5.37 19.06
CA LYS A 223 -0.14 -4.97 19.04
C LYS A 223 0.51 -5.28 17.69
N THR A 224 0.19 -6.43 17.11
CA THR A 224 0.70 -6.87 15.80
C THR A 224 0.19 -5.94 14.69
N MET A 225 -1.07 -5.50 14.78
CA MET A 225 -1.63 -4.52 13.84
C MET A 225 -0.98 -3.14 13.95
N LEU A 226 -0.63 -2.70 15.16
CA LEU A 226 0.06 -1.42 15.40
C LEU A 226 1.43 -1.37 14.72
N VAL A 227 2.24 -2.41 14.90
CA VAL A 227 3.58 -2.47 14.27
C VAL A 227 3.45 -2.58 12.74
N LYS A 228 2.46 -3.32 12.24
CA LYS A 228 2.17 -3.38 10.80
C LYS A 228 1.81 -2.01 10.23
N ALA A 229 0.92 -1.27 10.89
CA ALA A 229 0.55 0.08 10.48
C ALA A 229 1.74 1.03 10.45
N LEU A 230 2.62 0.93 11.45
CA LEU A 230 3.85 1.72 11.53
C LEU A 230 4.82 1.41 10.37
N ALA A 231 5.00 0.13 10.02
CA ALA A 231 5.85 -0.26 8.90
C ALA A 231 5.35 0.33 7.56
N ASN A 232 4.04 0.34 7.37
CA ASN A 232 3.41 0.92 6.19
C ASN A 232 3.56 2.44 6.14
N GLU A 233 3.44 3.11 7.28
CA GLU A 233 3.53 4.57 7.36
C GLU A 233 4.97 5.10 7.22
N CYS A 234 5.95 4.36 7.72
CA CYS A 234 7.38 4.71 7.63
C CYS A 234 8.08 4.23 6.34
N ASP A 235 7.35 3.61 5.42
CA ASP A 235 7.90 3.08 4.17
C ASP A 235 9.05 2.05 4.34
N VAL A 236 8.99 1.21 5.39
CA VAL A 236 10.01 0.19 5.70
C VAL A 236 9.51 -1.23 5.48
N ASN A 237 10.42 -2.16 5.18
CA ASN A 237 10.07 -3.57 5.03
C ASN A 237 9.61 -4.17 6.37
N PHE A 238 8.73 -5.16 6.34
CA PHE A 238 8.17 -5.76 7.56
C PHE A 238 8.29 -7.29 7.53
N ILE A 239 8.86 -7.85 8.60
CA ILE A 239 8.95 -9.30 8.81
C ILE A 239 8.32 -9.60 10.16
N SER A 240 7.39 -10.54 10.22
CA SER A 240 6.74 -10.98 11.45
C SER A 240 6.99 -12.45 11.69
N ILE A 241 7.33 -12.80 12.93
CA ILE A 241 7.45 -14.18 13.39
C ILE A 241 6.62 -14.35 14.64
N LYS A 242 5.98 -15.51 14.78
CA LYS A 242 5.35 -15.89 16.04
C LYS A 242 6.33 -16.72 16.87
N GLY A 243 6.40 -16.45 18.17
CA GLY A 243 7.24 -17.21 19.09
C GLY A 243 6.92 -18.71 19.10
N SER A 244 5.67 -19.10 18.78
CA SER A 244 5.26 -20.50 18.61
C SER A 244 5.86 -21.16 17.37
N GLU A 245 6.09 -20.43 16.28
CA GLU A 245 6.76 -20.95 15.08
C GLU A 245 8.23 -21.28 15.39
N LEU A 246 8.89 -20.47 16.23
CA LEU A 246 10.26 -20.73 16.68
C LEU A 246 10.39 -22.00 17.54
N LEU A 247 9.32 -22.40 18.25
CA LEU A 247 9.31 -23.59 19.10
C LEU A 247 8.96 -24.88 18.34
N SER A 248 8.40 -24.77 17.12
CA SER A 248 8.03 -25.92 16.29
C SER A 248 9.20 -26.51 15.49
N ILE A 249 10.32 -25.81 15.45
CA ILE A 249 11.56 -26.24 14.79
C ILE A 249 12.30 -27.19 15.73
N SER A 250 12.94 -28.24 15.18
CA SER A 250 13.81 -29.17 15.91
C SER A 250 14.82 -28.37 16.74
N ILE A 251 15.08 -28.74 18.00
CA ILE A 251 15.95 -27.98 18.91
C ILE A 251 17.33 -27.65 18.28
N ASP A 252 17.85 -28.56 17.47
CA ASP A 252 19.14 -28.41 16.79
C ASP A 252 19.11 -27.40 15.62
N ASP A 253 17.93 -27.14 15.03
CA ASP A 253 17.73 -26.26 13.87
C ASP A 253 17.19 -24.86 14.27
N ILE A 254 16.82 -24.64 15.53
CA ILE A 254 16.24 -23.36 16.01
C ILE A 254 17.25 -22.22 15.86
N GLU A 255 18.51 -22.44 16.22
CA GLU A 255 19.53 -21.39 16.18
C GLU A 255 19.81 -20.90 14.75
N ASP A 256 19.88 -21.81 13.80
CA ASP A 256 20.10 -21.48 12.40
C ASP A 256 18.86 -20.82 11.78
N GLY A 257 17.66 -21.29 12.11
CA GLY A 257 16.42 -20.64 11.69
C GLY A 257 16.31 -19.19 12.16
N VAL A 258 16.62 -18.93 13.44
CA VAL A 258 16.66 -17.55 13.98
C VAL A 258 17.72 -16.73 13.27
N ARG A 259 18.93 -17.26 13.08
CA ARG A 259 20.03 -16.56 12.39
C ARG A 259 19.64 -16.18 10.97
N ASP A 260 18.99 -17.08 10.24
CA ASP A 260 18.55 -16.85 8.86
C ASP A 260 17.48 -15.76 8.75
N ILE A 261 16.53 -15.72 9.68
CA ILE A 261 15.56 -14.63 9.75
C ILE A 261 16.27 -13.29 9.96
N PHE A 262 17.17 -13.20 10.94
CA PHE A 262 17.88 -11.96 11.21
C PHE A 262 18.76 -11.55 10.02
N ASN A 263 19.35 -12.51 9.30
CA ASN A 263 20.09 -12.25 8.07
C ASN A 263 19.16 -11.74 6.96
N LYS A 264 17.98 -12.34 6.78
CA LYS A 264 16.97 -11.89 5.83
C LYS A 264 16.50 -10.46 6.13
N ALA A 265 16.24 -10.14 7.40
CA ALA A 265 15.88 -8.79 7.83
C ALA A 265 16.99 -7.76 7.58
N ARG A 266 18.27 -8.16 7.71
CA ARG A 266 19.42 -7.32 7.37
C ARG A 266 19.54 -7.09 5.87
N GLN A 267 19.29 -8.11 5.06
CA GLN A 267 19.32 -8.01 3.59
C GLN A 267 18.18 -7.12 3.05
N THR A 268 17.04 -7.07 3.75
CA THR A 268 15.90 -6.22 3.39
C THR A 268 15.89 -4.88 4.14
N ALA A 269 17.02 -4.41 4.67
CA ALA A 269 17.08 -3.12 5.35
C ALA A 269 16.71 -1.96 4.39
N PRO A 270 15.91 -0.95 4.83
CA PRO A 270 15.37 -0.76 6.18
C PRO A 270 14.18 -1.69 6.47
N CYS A 271 14.23 -2.41 7.60
CA CYS A 271 13.23 -3.43 7.96
C CYS A 271 12.87 -3.40 9.45
N ILE A 272 11.58 -3.59 9.76
CA ILE A 272 11.07 -3.88 11.10
C ILE A 272 10.87 -5.39 11.24
N LEU A 273 11.56 -5.99 12.21
CA LEU A 273 11.37 -7.38 12.61
C LEU A 273 10.49 -7.45 13.87
N LEU A 274 9.29 -8.02 13.74
CA LEU A 274 8.38 -8.25 14.85
C LEU A 274 8.48 -9.70 15.33
N ILE A 275 8.78 -9.88 16.60
CA ILE A 275 8.68 -11.17 17.29
C ILE A 275 7.45 -11.12 18.19
N ASP A 276 6.35 -11.69 17.71
CA ASP A 276 5.09 -11.79 18.46
C ASP A 276 5.19 -12.97 19.45
N GLU A 277 4.46 -12.88 20.56
CA GLU A 277 4.45 -13.94 21.60
C GLU A 277 5.84 -14.32 22.13
N LEU A 278 6.75 -13.36 22.29
CA LEU A 278 8.09 -13.59 22.84
C LEU A 278 8.07 -14.33 24.18
N ASN A 279 7.03 -14.12 24.98
CA ASN A 279 6.81 -14.79 26.26
C ASN A 279 6.65 -16.33 26.14
N CYS A 280 6.31 -16.85 24.96
CA CYS A 280 6.27 -18.30 24.72
C CYS A 280 7.68 -18.89 24.57
N ALA A 281 8.61 -18.16 23.96
CA ALA A 281 9.96 -18.62 23.67
C ALA A 281 10.98 -18.29 24.77
N CYS A 282 10.79 -17.18 25.50
CA CYS A 282 11.72 -16.71 26.52
C CYS A 282 11.11 -16.82 27.93
N LYS A 283 11.55 -17.82 28.69
CA LYS A 283 11.35 -17.86 30.15
C LYS A 283 12.55 -17.21 30.85
N THR A 284 12.32 -16.67 32.04
CA THR A 284 13.42 -16.28 32.95
C THR A 284 14.30 -17.51 33.15
N ARG A 285 15.60 -17.40 32.85
CA ARG A 285 16.57 -18.44 33.21
C ARG A 285 16.71 -18.38 34.74
N GLU A 286 16.26 -19.43 35.42
CA GLU A 286 16.60 -19.68 36.83
C GLU A 286 18.06 -20.10 36.96
#